data_AF-E0SQ77-F1
#
_entry.id   AF-E0SQ77-F1
#
_cell.length_a   1.000
_cell.length_b   1.000
_cell.length_c   1.000
_cell.angle_alpha   90.00
_cell.angle_beta   90.00
_cell.angle_gamma   90.00
#
_symmetry.space_group_name_H-M   'P 1'
#
loop_
_entity.id
_entity.type
_entity.pdbx_description
1 polymer ?
#
loop_
_entity_poly.entity_id
_entity_poly.type
_entity_poly.pdbx_seq_one_letter_code
_entity_poly.pdbx_strand_id
1 'polypeptide(L)'
;MKEKGLEFIKSLDRYANINVEYIVKSDDDTDPRYGYLPMQRPIDVHIRNGVIIVDKPPGPTSHEVVAWIKKMFNIPKAGHGGTLEPDRLII
;
A
#
# COMPACT_ATOMS: atom_id res chain seq x y z
N MET A 1 6.29 -4.89 20.19
CA MET A 1 5.95 -4.40 18.82
C MET A 1 7.06 -4.71 17.82
N LYS A 2 8.32 -4.57 18.23
CA LYS A 2 9.52 -4.88 17.46
C LYS A 2 9.49 -6.24 16.75
N GLU A 3 9.33 -7.32 17.51
CA GLU A 3 9.36 -8.69 16.97
C GLU A 3 8.31 -8.91 15.87
N LYS A 4 7.07 -8.50 16.13
CA LYS A 4 5.97 -8.54 15.16
C LYS A 4 6.28 -7.70 13.91
N GLY A 5 6.95 -6.56 14.07
CA GLY A 5 7.40 -5.73 12.95
C GLY A 5 8.46 -6.43 12.10
N LEU A 6 9.46 -7.04 12.72
CA LEU A 6 10.49 -7.80 12.02
C LEU A 6 9.93 -9.06 11.33
N GLU A 7 9.00 -9.75 11.99
CA GLU A 7 8.29 -10.90 11.43
C GLU A 7 7.50 -10.49 10.19
N PHE A 8 6.81 -9.35 10.24
CA PHE A 8 6.11 -8.78 9.09
C PHE A 8 7.07 -8.52 7.92
N ILE A 9 8.20 -7.85 8.15
CA ILE A 9 9.19 -7.59 7.09
C ILE A 9 9.69 -8.91 6.48
N LYS A 10 10.12 -9.87 7.31
CA LYS A 10 10.57 -11.19 6.84
C LYS A 10 9.49 -11.95 6.06
N SER A 11 8.21 -11.71 6.37
CA SER A 11 7.11 -12.30 5.61
C SER A 11 7.00 -11.74 4.19
N LEU A 12 7.29 -10.45 4.00
CA LEU A 12 7.35 -9.83 2.68
C LEU A 12 8.51 -10.39 1.86
N ASP A 13 9.68 -10.59 2.48
CA ASP A 13 10.84 -11.17 1.79
C ASP A 13 10.54 -12.59 1.29
N ARG A 14 9.91 -13.42 2.14
CA ARG A 14 9.45 -14.76 1.75
C ARG A 14 8.44 -14.69 0.61
N TYR A 15 7.47 -13.78 0.67
CA TYR A 15 6.49 -13.60 -0.38
C TYR A 15 7.13 -13.19 -1.71
N ALA A 16 8.11 -12.29 -1.66
CA ALA A 16 8.85 -11.83 -2.83
C ALA A 16 9.94 -12.82 -3.30
N ASN A 17 10.11 -13.96 -2.60
CA ASN A 17 11.16 -14.93 -2.85
C ASN A 17 12.57 -14.30 -2.90
N ILE A 18 12.83 -13.36 -1.98
CA ILE A 18 14.12 -12.70 -1.80
C ILE A 18 14.75 -13.16 -0.49
N ASN A 19 16.08 -13.29 -0.48
CA ASN A 19 16.84 -13.60 0.72
C ASN A 19 17.62 -12.35 1.15
N VAL A 20 17.14 -11.70 2.21
CA VAL A 20 17.73 -10.47 2.75
C VAL A 20 18.32 -10.76 4.12
N GLU A 21 19.60 -10.44 4.30
CA GLU A 21 20.26 -10.50 5.59
C GLU A 21 20.07 -9.17 6.33
N TYR A 22 19.48 -9.24 7.54
CA TYR A 22 19.29 -8.07 8.40
C TYR A 22 20.36 -8.03 9.49
N ILE A 23 21.12 -6.93 9.53
CA ILE A 23 22.07 -6.65 10.61
C ILE A 23 21.38 -5.77 11.66
N VAL A 24 21.22 -6.29 12.87
CA VAL A 24 20.64 -5.54 13.99
C VAL A 24 21.73 -4.67 14.61
N LYS A 25 21.60 -3.34 14.44
CA LYS A 25 22.55 -2.38 15.01
C LYS A 25 22.36 -2.18 16.52
N SER A 26 21.12 -2.19 16.99
CA SER A 26 20.78 -2.01 18.41
C SER A 26 19.51 -2.76 18.78
N ASP A 27 19.46 -3.22 20.04
CA ASP A 27 18.33 -3.97 20.58
C ASP A 27 17.35 -3.05 21.31
N ASP A 28 16.67 -2.18 20.54
CA ASP A 28 15.69 -1.24 21.10
C ASP A 28 14.25 -1.68 20.86
N ASP A 29 13.36 -1.25 21.76
CA ASP A 29 11.91 -1.41 21.65
C ASP A 29 11.21 -0.14 21.15
N THR A 30 9.93 -0.27 20.81
CA THR A 30 9.07 0.86 20.43
C THR A 30 7.85 0.94 21.35
N ASP A 31 7.48 2.17 21.70
CA ASP A 31 6.36 2.46 22.59
C ASP A 31 5.02 2.17 21.87
N PRO A 32 4.19 1.23 22.40
CA PRO A 32 2.95 0.81 21.76
C PRO A 32 1.88 1.91 21.68
N ARG A 33 2.05 3.04 22.37
CA ARG A 33 1.14 4.19 22.28
C ARG A 33 1.23 4.91 20.94
N TYR A 34 2.28 4.67 20.16
CA TYR A 34 2.52 5.36 18.89
C TYR A 34 2.46 4.40 17.70
N GLY A 35 1.64 4.75 16.71
CA GLY A 35 1.50 4.00 15.47
C GLY A 35 0.71 2.69 15.61
N TYR A 36 0.75 1.88 14.55
CA TYR A 36 0.03 0.61 14.46
C TYR A 36 0.86 -0.40 13.66
N LEU A 37 0.69 -1.70 13.93
CA LEU A 37 1.14 -2.72 12.97
C LEU A 37 0.37 -2.53 11.64
N PRO A 38 1.00 -2.72 10.46
CA PRO A 38 0.35 -2.46 9.17
C PRO A 38 -1.02 -3.13 9.01
N MET A 39 -1.13 -4.38 9.47
CA MET A 39 -2.35 -5.18 9.41
C MET A 39 -3.36 -4.92 10.54
N GLN A 40 -3.05 -4.02 11.47
CA GLN A 40 -3.90 -3.69 12.63
C GLN A 40 -4.24 -2.20 12.69
N ARG A 41 -4.05 -1.46 11.59
CA ARG A 41 -4.47 -0.06 11.50
C ARG A 41 -5.99 0.04 11.58
N PRO A 42 -6.55 1.02 12.31
CA PRO A 42 -7.93 1.43 12.13
C PRO A 42 -8.24 1.72 10.66
N ILE A 43 -9.47 1.46 10.22
CA ILE A 43 -9.84 1.48 8.80
C ILE A 43 -9.56 2.84 8.14
N ASP A 44 -9.79 3.96 8.83
CA ASP A 44 -9.53 5.30 8.31
C ASP A 44 -8.03 5.56 8.11
N VAL A 45 -7.19 5.07 9.04
CA VAL A 45 -5.72 5.13 8.94
C VAL A 45 -5.23 4.21 7.82
N HIS A 46 -5.85 3.05 7.65
CA HIS A 46 -5.50 2.11 6.58
C HIS A 46 -5.79 2.71 5.20
N ILE A 47 -6.98 3.30 5.00
CA ILE A 47 -7.36 3.96 3.73
C ILE A 47 -6.43 5.14 3.41
N ARG A 48 -6.14 6.01 4.40
CA ARG A 48 -5.26 7.17 4.20
C ARG A 48 -3.82 6.82 3.81
N ASN A 49 -3.34 5.64 4.21
CA ASN A 49 -1.97 5.17 3.98
C ASN A 49 -1.92 3.88 3.15
N GLY A 50 -2.94 3.65 2.32
CA GLY A 50 -3.13 2.43 1.56
C GLY A 50 -2.59 2.53 0.12
N VAL A 51 -2.45 1.37 -0.51
CA VAL A 51 -2.20 1.22 -1.94
C VAL A 51 -3.27 0.28 -2.48
N ILE A 52 -3.83 0.59 -3.65
CA ILE A 52 -4.81 -0.26 -4.32
C ILE A 52 -4.21 -0.68 -5.65
N ILE A 53 -4.19 -1.99 -5.90
CA ILE A 53 -3.89 -2.54 -7.21
C ILE A 53 -5.18 -2.52 -8.01
N VAL A 54 -5.22 -1.65 -9.02
CA VAL A 54 -6.41 -1.44 -9.84
C VAL A 54 -6.19 -2.12 -11.18
N ASP A 55 -7.10 -3.03 -11.52
CA ASP A 55 -7.23 -3.52 -12.88
C ASP A 55 -7.94 -2.44 -13.71
N LYS A 56 -7.17 -1.61 -14.42
CA LYS A 56 -7.69 -0.43 -15.12
C LYS A 56 -8.49 -0.88 -16.35
N PRO A 57 -9.79 -0.56 -16.47
CA PRO A 57 -10.53 -0.91 -17.68
C PRO A 57 -10.01 -0.15 -18.92
N PRO A 58 -10.25 -0.68 -20.14
CA PRO A 58 -10.06 0.09 -21.36
C PRO A 58 -11.04 1.27 -21.38
N GLY A 59 -10.73 2.35 -22.11
CA GLY A 59 -11.56 3.56 -22.19
C GLY A 59 -11.05 4.75 -21.35
N PRO A 60 -11.11 4.74 -20.02
CA PRO A 60 -10.72 5.89 -19.21
C PRO A 60 -9.19 6.01 -19.12
N THR A 61 -8.76 7.26 -18.97
CA THR A 61 -7.39 7.62 -18.61
C THR A 61 -7.07 7.18 -17.18
N SER A 62 -5.77 7.03 -16.88
CA SER A 62 -5.30 6.75 -15.52
C SER A 62 -5.74 7.84 -14.52
N HIS A 63 -5.82 9.11 -14.96
CA HIS A 63 -6.28 10.23 -14.13
C HIS A 63 -7.77 10.14 -13.78
N GLU A 64 -8.61 9.72 -14.73
CA GLU A 64 -10.06 9.52 -14.47
C GLU A 64 -10.30 8.40 -13.48
N VAL A 65 -9.59 7.27 -13.61
CA VAL A 65 -9.70 6.15 -12.66
C VAL A 65 -9.27 6.58 -11.25
N VAL A 66 -8.18 7.35 -11.13
CA VAL A 66 -7.79 7.94 -9.85
C VAL A 66 -8.87 8.87 -9.28
N ALA A 67 -9.50 9.69 -10.12
CA ALA A 67 -10.58 10.59 -9.69
C ALA A 67 -11.81 9.81 -9.17
N TRP A 68 -12.16 8.69 -9.81
CA TRP A 68 -13.25 7.82 -9.35
C TRP A 68 -12.93 7.21 -7.98
N ILE A 69 -11.74 6.63 -7.81
CA ILE A 69 -11.31 6.04 -6.54
C ILE A 69 -11.30 7.10 -5.43
N LYS A 70 -10.76 8.29 -5.72
CA LYS A 70 -10.76 9.42 -4.80
C LYS A 70 -12.17 9.77 -4.32
N LYS A 71 -13.14 9.79 -5.24
CA LYS A 71 -14.55 10.04 -4.94
C LYS A 71 -15.19 8.89 -4.15
N MET A 72 -14.93 7.63 -4.50
CA MET A 72 -15.47 6.45 -3.83
C MET A 72 -15.06 6.39 -2.35
N PHE A 73 -13.80 6.68 -2.05
CA PHE A 73 -13.27 6.65 -0.67
C PHE A 73 -13.39 8.00 0.05
N ASN A 74 -13.91 9.05 -0.61
CA ASN A 74 -14.03 10.41 -0.08
C ASN A 74 -12.72 10.92 0.54
N ILE A 75 -11.60 10.77 -0.18
CA ILE A 75 -10.26 11.12 0.31
C ILE A 75 -9.73 12.40 -0.36
N PRO A 76 -8.90 13.19 0.35
CA PRO A 76 -8.43 14.48 -0.17
C PRO A 76 -7.38 14.35 -1.28
N LYS A 77 -6.64 13.24 -1.33
CA LYS A 77 -5.54 13.01 -2.27
C LYS A 77 -5.45 11.54 -2.68
N ALA A 78 -5.23 11.30 -3.96
CA ALA A 78 -4.90 10.01 -4.56
C ALA A 78 -3.99 10.24 -5.79
N GLY A 79 -3.24 9.23 -6.21
CA GLY A 79 -2.36 9.26 -7.38
C GLY A 79 -2.10 7.85 -7.91
N HIS A 80 -1.47 7.75 -9.08
CA HIS A 80 -1.10 6.46 -9.69
C HIS A 80 0.43 6.34 -9.85
N GLY A 81 0.95 5.11 -9.85
CA GLY A 81 2.39 4.83 -9.93
C GLY A 81 3.00 4.91 -11.34
N GLY A 82 2.16 4.97 -12.38
CA GLY A 82 2.55 5.12 -13.77
C GLY A 82 1.32 5.26 -14.66
N THR A 83 1.45 5.91 -15.81
CA THR A 83 0.32 6.08 -16.75
C THR A 83 0.20 4.83 -17.59
N LEU A 84 -0.97 4.18 -17.55
CA LEU A 84 -1.38 3.25 -18.59
C LEU A 84 -2.16 4.03 -19.64
N GLU A 85 -1.77 3.87 -20.90
CA GLU A 85 -2.45 4.49 -22.03
C GLU A 85 -3.91 4.00 -22.10
N PRO A 86 -4.86 4.85 -22.50
CA PRO A 86 -6.23 4.42 -22.70
C PRO A 86 -6.31 3.52 -23.94
N ASP A 87 -6.48 2.22 -23.74
CA ASP A 87 -6.86 1.33 -24.84
C ASP A 87 -8.27 1.65 -25.32
N ARG A 88 -8.49 1.53 -26.63
CA ARG A 88 -9.81 1.69 -27.23
C ARG A 88 -10.71 0.57 -26.71
N LEU A 89 -11.92 0.90 -26.23
CA LEU A 89 -12.98 -0.10 -26.10
C LEU A 89 -13.27 -0.62 -27.50
N ILE A 90 -12.90 -1.87 -27.78
CA ILE A 90 -13.39 -2.58 -28.97
C ILE A 90 -14.70 -3.23 -28.52
N ILE A 91 -15.80 -2.55 -28.85
CA ILE A 91 -17.17 -3.09 -28.82
C ILE A 91 -17.48 -3.77 -30.14
#